data_AF-A0A420CFL0-F1
#
_entry.id   AF-A0A420CFL0-F1
#
_cell.length_a   1.000
_cell.length_b   1.000
_cell.length_c   1.000
_cell.angle_alpha   90.00
_cell.angle_beta   90.00
_cell.angle_gamma   90.00
#
_symmetry.space_group_name_H-M   'P 1'
#
loop_
_entity.id
_entity.type
_entity.pdbx_description
1 polymer ?
#
loop_
_entity_poly.entity_id
_entity_poly.type
_entity_poly.pdbx_seq_one_letter_code
_entity_poly.pdbx_strand_id
1 'polypeptide(L)'
;MAKLVATLASTHHPFYLRATTAPKEEQIPQASEWKRKVEAYRETLTAAKPDILVMVGSDHFHQFFLDNYPTFLIGKAPRYDATFYNEEREFGIPKYVLEGHEDFSRFMHEGLMEEGFDFSVSHELKIDHSIICPIITVRPDADLPVVPIYTNIFVPPLASVKRFWNLGRAIRKVIEAWPSDKRVAAIGTGHLSLELGGPRQFGPSGPDPEFDRKAVEWLANGDIEAIFENVTLETMVQSGNATQGFLNMILMMGVAGPVKADYADTLDLYHTMEAYFTWYPDGEKPALVTTARVEETV
;
A
#
# COMPACT_ATOMS: atom_id res chain seq x y z
N MET A 1 3.99 23.55 9.49
CA MET A 1 4.11 22.71 8.29
C MET A 1 3.83 21.30 8.76
N ALA A 2 2.97 20.58 8.06
CA ALA A 2 2.62 19.22 8.45
C ALA A 2 3.87 18.34 8.41
N LYS A 3 3.90 17.31 9.26
CA LYS A 3 5.05 16.40 9.38
C LYS A 3 4.69 15.06 8.74
N LEU A 4 5.50 14.58 7.80
CA LEU A 4 5.41 13.21 7.32
C LEU A 4 6.05 12.28 8.35
N VAL A 5 5.24 11.66 9.19
CA VAL A 5 5.72 10.91 10.36
C VAL A 5 6.06 9.46 10.07
N ALA A 6 5.48 8.88 9.01
CA ALA A 6 5.83 7.54 8.55
C ALA A 6 5.42 7.36 7.08
N THR A 7 6.19 6.56 6.37
CA THR A 7 5.85 6.04 5.04
C THR A 7 5.81 4.53 5.14
N LEU A 8 4.71 3.92 4.70
CA LEU A 8 4.48 2.48 4.75
C LEU A 8 4.23 1.94 3.33
N ALA A 9 4.84 0.81 3.02
CA ALA A 9 4.56 0.05 1.80
C ALA A 9 4.29 -1.42 2.15
N SER A 10 3.24 -2.01 1.61
CA SER A 10 2.94 -3.43 1.82
C SER A 10 2.21 -4.09 0.66
N THR A 11 2.28 -5.42 0.61
CA THR A 11 1.35 -6.21 -0.19
C THR A 11 -0.07 -6.13 0.39
N HIS A 12 -1.11 -6.10 -0.47
CA HIS A 12 -2.51 -5.96 -0.03
C HIS A 12 -3.34 -7.23 -0.23
N HIS A 13 -2.79 -8.39 0.10
CA HIS A 13 -3.43 -9.68 -0.15
C HIS A 13 -4.81 -9.77 0.54
N PRO A 14 -5.92 -9.85 -0.23
CA PRO A 14 -7.26 -9.73 0.33
C PRO A 14 -7.68 -10.90 1.23
N PHE A 15 -6.96 -12.03 1.16
CA PHE A 15 -7.23 -13.20 2.00
C PHE A 15 -6.65 -13.12 3.41
N TYR A 16 -5.81 -12.13 3.74
CA TYR A 16 -5.17 -12.02 5.07
C TYR A 16 -6.18 -12.17 6.22
N LEU A 17 -7.26 -11.39 6.19
CA LEU A 17 -8.23 -11.36 7.28
C LEU A 17 -8.87 -12.74 7.47
N ARG A 18 -9.42 -13.31 6.39
CA ARG A 18 -10.05 -14.63 6.43
C ARG A 18 -9.05 -15.72 6.84
N ALA A 19 -7.86 -15.73 6.25
CA ALA A 19 -6.84 -16.74 6.50
C ALA A 19 -6.35 -16.75 7.96
N THR A 20 -6.41 -15.61 8.66
CA THR A 20 -5.89 -15.47 10.03
C THR A 20 -6.97 -15.42 11.12
N THR A 21 -8.25 -15.36 10.74
CA THR A 21 -9.39 -15.30 11.67
C THR A 21 -10.39 -16.44 11.52
N ALA A 22 -10.30 -17.24 10.46
CA ALA A 22 -11.08 -18.48 10.31
C ALA A 22 -10.85 -19.46 11.47
N PRO A 23 -11.77 -20.42 11.71
CA PRO A 23 -11.53 -21.53 12.63
C PRO A 23 -10.19 -22.21 12.36
N LYS A 24 -9.50 -22.65 13.41
CA LYS A 24 -8.09 -23.10 13.32
C LYS A 24 -7.89 -24.23 12.32
N GLU A 25 -8.90 -25.07 12.13
CA GLU A 25 -8.91 -26.20 11.20
C GLU A 25 -8.98 -25.77 9.73
N GLU A 26 -9.45 -24.55 9.46
CA GLU A 26 -9.56 -23.96 8.12
C GLU A 26 -8.40 -23.00 7.79
N GLN A 27 -7.55 -22.67 8.77
CA GLN A 27 -6.44 -21.75 8.58
C GLN A 27 -5.32 -22.40 7.77
N ILE A 28 -4.66 -21.59 6.93
CA ILE A 28 -3.44 -22.00 6.24
C ILE A 28 -2.30 -22.20 7.26
N PRO A 29 -1.30 -23.05 6.97
CA PRO A 29 -0.18 -23.28 7.88
C PRO A 29 0.56 -22.00 8.32
N GLN A 30 0.65 -21.01 7.44
CA GLN A 30 1.31 -19.72 7.68
C GLN A 30 0.46 -18.74 8.51
N ALA A 31 -0.82 -19.01 8.79
CA ALA A 31 -1.76 -18.03 9.35
C ALA A 31 -1.27 -17.39 10.65
N SER A 32 -0.76 -18.21 11.59
CA SER A 32 -0.23 -17.72 12.87
C SER A 32 0.99 -16.82 12.69
N GLU A 33 1.89 -17.17 11.77
CA GLU A 33 3.06 -16.36 11.47
C GLU A 33 2.69 -15.07 10.73
N TRP A 34 1.78 -15.16 9.76
CA TRP A 34 1.27 -14.02 9.01
C TRP A 34 0.62 -13.00 9.94
N LYS A 35 -0.24 -13.46 10.85
CA LYS A 35 -0.86 -12.61 11.87
C LYS A 35 0.19 -11.90 12.73
N ARG A 36 1.17 -12.64 13.26
CA ARG A 36 2.25 -12.07 14.09
C ARG A 36 3.06 -11.01 13.35
N LYS A 37 3.40 -11.24 12.08
CA LYS A 37 4.16 -10.28 11.26
C LYS A 37 3.35 -9.02 10.97
N VAL A 38 2.07 -9.17 10.63
CA VAL A 38 1.17 -8.02 10.44
C VAL A 38 0.98 -7.23 11.74
N GLU A 39 0.84 -7.89 12.89
CA GLU A 39 0.75 -7.20 14.18
C GLU A 39 2.05 -6.43 14.49
N ALA A 40 3.22 -7.02 14.22
CA ALA A 40 4.49 -6.30 14.35
C ALA A 40 4.60 -5.10 13.38
N TYR A 41 4.08 -5.24 12.16
CA TYR A 41 4.00 -4.16 11.18
C TYR A 41 3.04 -3.05 11.61
N ARG A 42 1.88 -3.39 12.19
CA ARG A 42 0.91 -2.45 12.75
C ARG A 42 1.52 -1.53 13.81
N GLU A 43 2.42 -2.07 14.64
CA GLU A 43 3.09 -1.28 15.67
C GLU A 43 3.95 -0.15 15.09
N THR A 44 4.43 -0.27 13.85
CA THR A 44 5.22 0.80 13.22
C THR A 44 4.37 2.04 12.92
N LEU A 45 3.14 1.85 12.42
CA LEU A 45 2.18 2.96 12.24
C LEU A 45 1.69 3.50 13.58
N THR A 46 1.36 2.60 14.51
CA THR A 46 0.83 2.96 15.83
C THR A 46 1.81 3.84 16.60
N ALA A 47 3.10 3.49 16.58
CA ALA A 47 4.16 4.27 17.20
C ALA A 47 4.35 5.64 16.52
N ALA A 48 4.07 5.76 15.21
CA ALA A 48 4.14 7.00 14.47
C ALA A 48 3.00 7.99 14.78
N LYS A 49 1.89 7.55 15.38
CA LYS A 49 0.77 8.41 15.82
C LYS A 49 0.33 9.44 14.75
N PRO A 50 -0.05 9.03 13.53
CA PRO A 50 -0.55 9.96 12.52
C PRO A 50 -1.95 10.48 12.90
N ASP A 51 -2.27 11.69 12.45
CA ASP A 51 -3.59 12.29 12.51
C ASP A 51 -4.39 12.04 11.22
N ILE A 52 -3.71 11.86 10.09
CA ILE A 52 -4.30 11.74 8.74
C ILE A 52 -3.47 10.74 7.92
N LEU A 53 -4.14 9.97 7.06
CA LEU A 53 -3.50 9.01 6.18
C LEU A 53 -3.63 9.43 4.70
N VAL A 54 -2.51 9.50 3.98
CA VAL A 54 -2.50 9.50 2.52
C VAL A 54 -2.41 8.05 2.05
N MET A 55 -3.47 7.54 1.41
CA MET A 55 -3.61 6.12 1.07
C MET A 55 -3.40 5.93 -0.43
N VAL A 56 -2.37 5.19 -0.84
CA VAL A 56 -2.07 4.92 -2.26
C VAL A 56 -2.46 3.48 -2.61
N GLY A 57 -3.34 3.32 -3.57
CA GLY A 57 -3.80 2.01 -4.06
C GLY A 57 -4.04 2.00 -5.57
N SER A 58 -4.63 0.91 -6.05
CA SER A 58 -5.00 0.72 -7.44
C SER A 58 -6.36 0.03 -7.49
N ASP A 59 -7.28 0.52 -8.32
CA ASP A 59 -8.64 -0.02 -8.40
C ASP A 59 -8.59 -1.36 -9.14
N HIS A 60 -9.21 -2.40 -8.58
CA HIS A 60 -9.21 -3.73 -9.17
C HIS A 60 -10.35 -3.96 -10.14
N PHE A 61 -10.57 -2.99 -11.05
CA PHE A 61 -11.69 -2.96 -12.00
C PHE A 61 -13.06 -2.94 -11.32
N HIS A 62 -13.13 -2.26 -10.18
CA HIS A 62 -14.35 -2.12 -9.40
C HIS A 62 -15.12 -0.88 -9.82
N GLN A 63 -14.45 0.27 -9.79
CA GLN A 63 -15.06 1.53 -10.18
C GLN A 63 -14.55 2.05 -11.52
N PHE A 64 -13.32 1.71 -11.89
CA PHE A 64 -12.72 2.15 -13.15
C PHE A 64 -12.58 0.97 -14.10
N PHE A 65 -12.97 1.17 -15.35
CA PHE A 65 -12.91 0.12 -16.36
C PHE A 65 -12.33 0.65 -17.66
N LEU A 66 -12.31 -0.17 -18.71
CA LEU A 66 -11.63 0.14 -19.98
C LEU A 66 -12.23 1.33 -20.75
N ASP A 67 -13.44 1.76 -20.41
CA ASP A 67 -14.08 2.94 -20.95
C ASP A 67 -13.51 4.24 -20.37
N ASN A 68 -13.07 4.22 -19.11
CA ASN A 68 -12.34 5.32 -18.48
C ASN A 68 -11.51 4.85 -17.29
N TYR A 69 -10.20 4.71 -17.50
CA TYR A 69 -9.25 4.34 -16.46
C TYR A 69 -8.22 5.46 -16.25
N PRO A 70 -8.28 6.23 -15.14
CA PRO A 70 -7.39 7.36 -14.93
C PRO A 70 -5.97 6.91 -14.59
N THR A 71 -4.95 7.55 -15.16
CA THR A 71 -3.53 7.27 -14.83
C THR A 71 -3.25 7.46 -13.35
N PHE A 72 -3.67 8.61 -12.80
CA PHE A 72 -3.66 8.93 -11.38
C PHE A 72 -4.98 9.62 -11.02
N LEU A 73 -5.53 9.29 -9.87
CA LEU A 73 -6.77 9.86 -9.36
C LEU A 73 -6.64 10.19 -7.88
N ILE A 74 -7.23 11.29 -7.45
CA ILE A 74 -7.33 11.67 -6.04
C ILE A 74 -8.81 11.79 -5.64
N GLY A 75 -9.16 11.20 -4.50
CA GLY A 75 -10.47 11.34 -3.89
C GLY A 75 -10.59 12.64 -3.09
N LYS A 76 -11.74 13.32 -3.23
CA LYS A 76 -12.08 14.56 -2.54
C LYS A 76 -13.49 14.51 -1.93
N ALA A 77 -13.94 13.34 -1.53
CA ALA A 77 -15.21 13.18 -0.82
C ALA A 77 -15.01 13.43 0.69
N PRO A 78 -16.03 13.92 1.41
CA PRO A 78 -16.01 13.99 2.88
C PRO A 78 -16.01 12.62 3.54
N ARG A 79 -16.45 11.58 2.83
CA ARG A 79 -16.61 10.22 3.33
C ARG A 79 -16.58 9.24 2.16
N TYR A 80 -16.04 8.06 2.39
CA TYR A 80 -15.88 7.02 1.38
C TYR A 80 -16.54 5.73 1.86
N ASP A 81 -17.55 5.27 1.15
CA ASP A 81 -17.96 3.88 1.27
C ASP A 81 -16.85 2.99 0.73
N ALA A 82 -16.64 1.86 1.39
CA ALA A 82 -15.62 0.92 0.99
C ALA A 82 -16.12 -0.51 1.05
N THR A 83 -15.35 -1.39 0.44
CA THR A 83 -15.67 -2.81 0.25
C THR A 83 -16.78 -3.01 -0.79
N PHE A 84 -16.44 -3.73 -1.86
CA PHE A 84 -17.38 -4.16 -2.88
C PHE A 84 -18.00 -5.51 -2.51
N TYR A 85 -19.20 -5.79 -3.03
CA TYR A 85 -19.95 -7.00 -2.67
C TYR A 85 -19.17 -8.29 -2.93
N ASN A 86 -18.39 -8.35 -4.01
CA ASN A 86 -17.54 -9.50 -4.31
C ASN A 86 -16.38 -9.64 -3.30
N GLU A 87 -15.89 -8.54 -2.73
CA GLU A 87 -14.83 -8.59 -1.71
C GLU A 87 -15.38 -9.11 -0.37
N GLU A 88 -16.62 -8.73 -0.02
CA GLU A 88 -17.35 -9.36 1.08
C GLU A 88 -17.51 -10.87 0.85
N ARG A 89 -17.99 -11.25 -0.34
CA ARG A 89 -18.32 -12.64 -0.70
C ARG A 89 -17.09 -13.55 -0.78
N GLU A 90 -16.04 -13.11 -1.46
CA GLU A 90 -14.87 -13.96 -1.77
C GLU A 90 -13.83 -13.91 -0.66
N PHE A 91 -13.57 -12.71 -0.13
CA PHE A 91 -12.46 -12.45 0.78
C PHE A 91 -12.92 -12.34 2.24
N GLY A 92 -14.22 -12.19 2.49
CA GLY A 92 -14.75 -11.99 3.84
C GLY A 92 -14.38 -10.63 4.44
N ILE A 93 -14.04 -9.65 3.59
CA ILE A 93 -13.73 -8.29 4.03
C ILE A 93 -15.05 -7.63 4.49
N PRO A 94 -15.14 -7.10 5.72
CA PRO A 94 -16.35 -6.42 6.18
C PRO A 94 -16.53 -5.07 5.47
N LYS A 95 -17.74 -4.51 5.54
CA LYS A 95 -17.99 -3.15 5.06
C LYS A 95 -17.26 -2.14 5.92
N TYR A 96 -16.59 -1.19 5.26
CA TYR A 96 -15.96 -0.05 5.90
C TYR A 96 -16.58 1.24 5.41
N VAL A 97 -16.50 2.26 6.26
CA VAL A 97 -16.70 3.64 5.86
C VAL A 97 -15.58 4.47 6.45
N LEU A 98 -14.88 5.20 5.59
CA LEU A 98 -13.74 6.02 5.97
C LEU A 98 -14.11 7.49 5.88
N GLU A 99 -13.72 8.29 6.86
CA GLU A 99 -13.84 9.74 6.79
C GLU A 99 -12.78 10.29 5.82
N GLY A 100 -13.14 11.26 5.00
CA GLY A 100 -12.24 11.97 4.12
C GLY A 100 -11.75 13.29 4.74
N HIS A 101 -10.61 13.79 4.28
CA HIS A 101 -10.10 15.11 4.70
C HIS A 101 -10.13 16.11 3.53
N GLU A 102 -11.31 16.67 3.22
CA GLU A 102 -11.54 17.48 2.01
C GLU A 102 -10.53 18.62 1.80
N ASP A 103 -10.22 19.37 2.85
CA ASP A 103 -9.25 20.48 2.77
C ASP A 103 -7.84 20.01 2.42
N PHE A 104 -7.44 18.84 2.92
CA PHE A 104 -6.13 18.28 2.65
C PHE A 104 -6.11 17.57 1.29
N SER A 105 -7.20 16.89 0.90
CA SER A 105 -7.35 16.36 -0.47
C SER A 105 -7.28 17.48 -1.52
N ARG A 106 -7.90 18.65 -1.26
CA ARG A 106 -7.80 19.82 -2.13
C ARG A 106 -6.36 20.34 -2.22
N PHE A 107 -5.71 20.53 -1.06
CA PHE A 107 -4.33 20.98 -1.02
C PHE A 107 -3.36 20.02 -1.73
N MET A 108 -3.51 18.72 -1.51
CA MET A 108 -2.74 17.67 -2.18
C MET A 108 -2.95 17.72 -3.70
N HIS A 109 -4.19 17.85 -4.15
CA HIS A 109 -4.50 17.94 -5.59
C HIS A 109 -3.85 19.15 -6.25
N GLU A 110 -4.02 20.35 -5.66
CA GLU A 110 -3.43 21.59 -6.16
C GLU A 110 -1.90 21.51 -6.20
N GLY A 111 -1.27 21.07 -5.10
CA GLY A 111 0.18 20.93 -5.03
C GLY A 111 0.73 19.89 -6.01
N LEU A 112 0.06 18.74 -6.20
CA LEU A 112 0.51 17.73 -7.15
C LEU A 112 0.39 18.19 -8.61
N MET A 113 -0.62 19.00 -8.92
CA MET A 113 -0.71 19.68 -10.21
C MET A 113 0.46 20.66 -10.42
N GLU A 114 0.83 21.44 -9.39
CA GLU A 114 1.98 22.34 -9.44
C GLU A 114 3.32 21.60 -9.61
N GLU A 115 3.44 20.40 -9.04
CA GLU A 115 4.58 19.49 -9.27
C GLU A 115 4.56 18.81 -10.66
N GLY A 116 3.59 19.15 -11.51
CA GLY A 116 3.52 18.69 -12.90
C GLY A 116 2.94 17.28 -13.06
N PHE A 117 2.02 16.88 -12.18
CA PHE A 117 1.26 15.63 -12.30
C PHE A 117 -0.22 15.91 -12.56
N ASP A 118 -0.72 15.40 -13.69
CA ASP A 118 -2.12 15.50 -14.06
C ASP A 118 -2.94 14.42 -13.33
N PHE A 119 -3.79 14.86 -12.40
CA PHE A 119 -4.68 14.00 -11.63
C PHE A 119 -6.11 14.11 -12.13
N SER A 120 -6.78 12.95 -12.22
CA SER A 120 -8.23 12.90 -12.21
C SER A 120 -8.75 13.09 -10.78
N VAL A 121 -10.01 13.49 -10.65
CA VAL A 121 -10.66 13.73 -9.36
C VAL A 121 -11.93 12.90 -9.25
N SER A 122 -12.22 12.38 -8.06
CA SER A 122 -13.54 11.82 -7.75
C SER A 122 -14.06 12.35 -6.42
N HIS A 123 -15.32 12.80 -6.43
CA HIS A 123 -16.07 13.21 -5.24
C HIS A 123 -17.03 12.10 -4.74
N GLU A 124 -17.09 10.98 -5.46
CA GLU A 124 -17.99 9.85 -5.18
C GLU A 124 -17.21 8.53 -5.28
N LEU A 125 -15.95 8.55 -4.85
CA LEU A 125 -15.08 7.38 -4.90
C LEU A 125 -15.57 6.32 -3.91
N LYS A 126 -15.84 5.12 -4.40
CA LYS A 126 -15.96 3.93 -3.58
C LYS A 126 -14.60 3.21 -3.53
N ILE A 127 -14.18 2.83 -2.33
CA ILE A 127 -12.85 2.29 -2.07
C ILE A 127 -12.86 0.74 -2.07
N ASP A 128 -11.87 0.14 -2.72
CA ASP A 128 -11.66 -1.31 -2.79
C ASP A 128 -10.59 -1.82 -1.81
N HIS A 129 -10.30 -3.13 -1.88
CA HIS A 129 -9.35 -3.80 -0.99
C HIS A 129 -7.91 -3.26 -1.09
N SER A 130 -7.51 -2.56 -2.16
CA SER A 130 -6.15 -2.00 -2.25
C SER A 130 -5.87 -0.98 -1.14
N ILE A 131 -6.90 -0.26 -0.68
CA ILE A 131 -6.83 0.68 0.43
C ILE A 131 -7.44 0.08 1.72
N ILE A 132 -8.40 -0.84 1.63
CA ILE A 132 -8.98 -1.45 2.85
C ILE A 132 -8.09 -2.50 3.49
N CYS A 133 -7.37 -3.33 2.73
CA CYS A 133 -6.40 -4.27 3.30
C CYS A 133 -5.36 -3.60 4.20
N PRO A 134 -4.69 -2.49 3.80
CA PRO A 134 -3.76 -1.81 4.70
C PRO A 134 -4.46 -1.21 5.92
N ILE A 135 -5.71 -0.74 5.83
CA ILE A 135 -6.48 -0.34 7.02
C ILE A 135 -6.66 -1.54 7.97
N ILE A 136 -7.09 -2.69 7.48
CA ILE A 136 -7.24 -3.91 8.29
C ILE A 136 -5.93 -4.32 8.96
N THR A 137 -4.81 -4.23 8.24
CA THR A 137 -3.51 -4.70 8.75
C THR A 137 -2.92 -3.71 9.75
N VAL A 138 -2.82 -2.42 9.42
CA VAL A 138 -2.07 -1.44 10.22
C VAL A 138 -2.91 -0.42 10.99
N ARG A 139 -4.21 -0.25 10.69
CA ARG A 139 -5.12 0.62 11.46
C ARG A 139 -6.56 0.07 11.50
N PRO A 140 -6.81 -1.10 12.10
CA PRO A 140 -8.11 -1.78 12.01
C PRO A 140 -9.28 -0.99 12.63
N ASP A 141 -8.98 -0.04 13.52
CA ASP A 141 -9.96 0.88 14.10
C ASP A 141 -10.61 1.80 13.06
N ALA A 142 -9.96 2.00 11.90
CA ALA A 142 -10.46 2.82 10.79
C ALA A 142 -10.94 4.22 11.20
N ASP A 143 -10.27 4.82 12.18
CA ASP A 143 -10.69 6.04 12.88
C ASP A 143 -9.94 7.30 12.45
N LEU A 144 -8.99 7.17 11.51
CA LEU A 144 -8.24 8.30 10.96
C LEU A 144 -8.82 8.71 9.60
N PRO A 145 -8.95 10.02 9.32
CA PRO A 145 -9.39 10.48 8.02
C PRO A 145 -8.34 10.17 6.93
N VAL A 146 -8.81 9.92 5.71
CA VAL A 146 -7.98 9.51 4.58
C VAL A 146 -8.01 10.50 3.41
N VAL A 147 -6.90 10.57 2.69
CA VAL A 147 -6.78 11.15 1.34
C VAL A 147 -6.40 10.01 0.38
N PRO A 148 -7.37 9.41 -0.32
CA PRO A 148 -7.09 8.27 -1.21
C PRO A 148 -6.55 8.75 -2.55
N ILE A 149 -5.49 8.10 -3.00
CA ILE A 149 -4.87 8.25 -4.31
C ILE A 149 -4.89 6.88 -5.01
N TYR A 150 -5.52 6.82 -6.17
CA TYR A 150 -5.52 5.65 -7.03
C TYR A 150 -4.54 5.83 -8.18
N THR A 151 -3.80 4.76 -8.49
CA THR A 151 -2.86 4.71 -9.61
C THR A 151 -3.25 3.61 -10.60
N ASN A 152 -3.02 3.85 -11.89
CA ASN A 152 -3.18 2.83 -12.91
C ASN A 152 -1.95 1.94 -13.00
N ILE A 153 -2.12 0.68 -12.60
CA ILE A 153 -1.14 -0.40 -12.74
C ILE A 153 -1.60 -1.48 -13.73
N PHE A 154 -2.82 -1.38 -14.29
CA PHE A 154 -3.43 -2.45 -15.07
C PHE A 154 -3.60 -2.13 -16.56
N VAL A 155 -4.07 -0.93 -16.92
CA VAL A 155 -4.52 -0.61 -18.28
C VAL A 155 -3.45 0.17 -19.04
N PRO A 156 -2.80 -0.40 -20.07
CA PRO A 156 -1.78 0.29 -20.85
C PRO A 156 -2.35 1.46 -21.69
N PRO A 157 -1.54 2.49 -22.00
CA PRO A 157 -0.15 2.66 -21.59
C PRO A 157 -0.03 3.05 -20.11
N LEU A 158 0.87 2.39 -19.38
CA LEU A 158 1.17 2.70 -17.98
C LEU A 158 2.21 3.82 -17.90
N ALA A 159 2.14 4.62 -16.83
CA ALA A 159 3.20 5.57 -16.52
C ALA A 159 4.51 4.83 -16.21
N SER A 160 5.64 5.46 -16.53
CA SER A 160 6.96 4.82 -16.36
C SER A 160 7.34 4.65 -14.89
N VAL A 161 8.26 3.71 -14.63
CA VAL A 161 8.86 3.49 -13.29
C VAL A 161 9.38 4.80 -12.69
N LYS A 162 10.09 5.61 -13.49
CA LYS A 162 10.59 6.94 -13.08
C LYS A 162 9.46 7.92 -12.74
N ARG A 163 8.30 7.84 -13.42
CA ARG A 163 7.14 8.69 -13.14
C ARG A 163 6.50 8.32 -11.80
N PHE A 164 6.40 7.04 -11.45
CA PHE A 164 5.93 6.59 -10.12
C PHE A 164 6.88 7.01 -9.00
N TRP A 165 8.20 6.83 -9.19
CA TRP A 165 9.20 7.34 -8.24
C TRP A 165 9.08 8.86 -8.02
N ASN A 166 8.99 9.63 -9.11
CA ASN A 166 8.87 11.08 -9.02
C ASN A 166 7.54 11.51 -8.39
N LEU A 167 6.45 10.76 -8.62
CA LEU A 167 5.17 11.04 -7.98
C LEU A 167 5.27 10.88 -6.46
N GLY A 168 5.94 9.83 -5.98
CA GLY A 168 6.20 9.66 -4.55
C GLY A 168 6.95 10.85 -3.95
N ARG A 169 7.98 11.33 -4.64
CA ARG A 169 8.73 12.52 -4.20
C ARG A 169 7.86 13.78 -4.17
N ALA A 170 6.98 13.96 -5.16
CA ALA A 170 6.03 15.06 -5.19
C ALA A 170 5.03 14.97 -4.03
N ILE A 171 4.47 13.79 -3.76
CA ILE A 171 3.58 13.54 -2.61
C ILE A 171 4.24 13.98 -1.31
N ARG A 172 5.49 13.55 -1.04
CA ARG A 172 6.24 13.99 0.15
C ARG A 172 6.33 15.52 0.22
N LYS A 173 6.79 16.14 -0.86
CA LYS A 173 6.98 17.60 -0.93
C LYS A 173 5.69 18.36 -0.65
N VAL A 174 4.56 17.90 -1.20
CA VAL A 174 3.26 18.54 -0.99
C VAL A 174 2.76 18.31 0.43
N ILE A 175 2.91 17.11 1.01
CA ILE A 175 2.60 16.86 2.43
C ILE A 175 3.35 17.85 3.33
N GLU A 176 4.67 17.95 3.17
CA GLU A 176 5.53 18.83 3.96
C GLU A 176 5.27 20.32 3.72
N ALA A 177 4.67 20.69 2.58
CA ALA A 177 4.27 22.05 2.24
C ALA A 177 2.91 22.48 2.82
N TRP A 178 2.15 21.57 3.43
CA TRP A 178 0.84 21.90 3.98
C TRP A 178 0.96 22.76 5.26
N PRO A 179 0.34 23.96 5.33
CA PRO A 179 0.44 24.87 6.48
C PRO A 179 -0.45 24.41 7.65
N SER A 180 -0.05 23.30 8.26
CA SER A 180 -0.74 22.61 9.35
C SER A 180 0.28 22.13 10.38
N ASP A 181 -0.16 21.71 11.56
CA ASP A 181 0.65 21.04 12.60
C ASP A 181 0.41 19.51 12.64
N LYS A 182 -0.43 19.01 11.74
CA LYS A 182 -0.83 17.60 11.66
C LYS A 182 0.33 16.68 11.31
N ARG A 183 0.24 15.47 11.86
CA ARG A 183 1.09 14.33 11.59
C ARG A 183 0.45 13.51 10.47
N VAL A 184 1.12 13.40 9.32
CA VAL A 184 0.62 12.65 8.16
C VAL A 184 1.42 11.37 8.03
N ALA A 185 0.75 10.23 7.85
CA ALA A 185 1.39 9.03 7.36
C ALA A 185 0.96 8.75 5.92
N ALA A 186 1.89 8.29 5.09
CA ALA A 186 1.58 7.83 3.74
C ALA A 186 1.67 6.31 3.71
N ILE A 187 0.60 5.65 3.28
CA ILE A 187 0.52 4.18 3.23
C ILE A 187 0.16 3.81 1.81
N GLY A 188 1.01 3.04 1.14
CA GLY A 188 0.74 2.55 -0.19
C GLY A 188 0.84 1.06 -0.27
N THR A 189 0.13 0.50 -1.24
CA THR A 189 0.11 -0.93 -1.43
C THR A 189 0.26 -1.33 -2.88
N GLY A 190 0.79 -2.52 -3.08
CA GLY A 190 1.04 -3.10 -4.39
C GLY A 190 1.32 -4.59 -4.27
N HIS A 191 2.05 -5.13 -5.23
CA HIS A 191 2.48 -6.52 -5.23
C HIS A 191 3.95 -6.61 -5.66
N LEU A 192 4.59 -7.73 -5.36
CA LEU A 192 5.86 -8.10 -5.98
C LEU A 192 5.53 -8.88 -7.28
N SER A 193 6.14 -10.04 -7.53
CA SER A 193 5.68 -10.93 -8.60
C SER A 193 4.24 -11.40 -8.32
N LEU A 194 3.35 -11.22 -9.29
CA LEU A 194 1.95 -11.66 -9.17
C LEU A 194 1.40 -12.07 -10.53
N GLU A 195 0.72 -13.21 -10.56
CA GLU A 195 -0.02 -13.69 -11.71
C GLU A 195 -1.44 -14.05 -11.30
N LEU A 196 -2.41 -13.48 -12.00
CA LEU A 196 -3.84 -13.69 -11.81
C LEU A 196 -4.41 -14.42 -13.02
N GLY A 197 -5.03 -15.58 -12.78
CA GLY A 197 -5.67 -16.41 -13.80
C GLY A 197 -4.71 -17.16 -14.74
N GLY A 198 -3.40 -17.03 -14.54
CA GLY A 198 -2.38 -17.69 -15.35
C GLY A 198 -1.83 -18.98 -14.72
N PRO A 199 -1.08 -19.80 -15.49
CA PRO A 199 -0.57 -21.09 -15.02
C PRO A 199 0.43 -20.99 -13.86
N ARG A 200 1.19 -19.89 -13.73
CA ARG A 200 2.15 -19.71 -12.64
C ARG A 200 1.47 -19.45 -11.30
N GLN A 201 0.24 -18.95 -11.32
CA GLN A 201 -0.56 -18.84 -10.09
C GLN A 201 -0.71 -20.20 -9.40
N PHE A 202 -0.81 -21.29 -10.17
CA PHE A 202 -0.97 -22.65 -9.64
C PHE A 202 0.35 -23.42 -9.53
N GLY A 203 1.48 -22.71 -9.62
CA GLY A 203 2.81 -23.28 -9.44
C GLY A 203 3.10 -23.68 -7.99
N PRO A 204 4.24 -24.36 -7.76
CA PRO A 204 4.69 -24.73 -6.41
C PRO A 204 5.19 -23.54 -5.58
N SER A 205 5.37 -22.37 -6.21
CA SER A 205 5.76 -21.10 -5.62
C SER A 205 4.99 -19.96 -6.29
N GLY A 206 5.20 -18.73 -5.79
CA GLY A 206 4.82 -17.53 -6.53
C GLY A 206 5.46 -17.43 -7.92
N PRO A 207 4.99 -16.49 -8.76
CA PRO A 207 5.34 -16.43 -10.19
C PRO A 207 6.83 -16.22 -10.49
N ASP A 208 7.53 -15.45 -9.65
CA ASP A 208 8.97 -15.23 -9.75
C ASP A 208 9.61 -14.93 -8.37
N PRO A 209 10.00 -15.98 -7.62
CA PRO A 209 10.64 -15.83 -6.31
C PRO A 209 12.04 -15.20 -6.37
N GLU A 210 12.68 -15.12 -7.54
CA GLU A 210 13.96 -14.44 -7.69
C GLU A 210 13.74 -12.93 -7.78
N PHE A 211 12.76 -12.50 -8.59
CA PHE A 211 12.31 -11.12 -8.63
C PHE A 211 11.86 -10.65 -7.25
N ASP A 212 11.05 -11.43 -6.53
CA ASP A 212 10.54 -11.06 -5.19
C ASP A 212 11.68 -10.73 -4.22
N ARG A 213 12.70 -11.58 -4.15
CA ARG A 213 13.86 -11.36 -3.27
C ARG A 213 14.65 -10.10 -3.63
N LYS A 214 14.89 -9.86 -4.92
CA LYS A 214 15.57 -8.65 -5.39
C LYS A 214 14.74 -7.40 -5.12
N ALA A 215 13.44 -7.45 -5.39
CA ALA A 215 12.51 -6.37 -5.15
C ALA A 215 12.48 -5.96 -3.67
N VAL A 216 12.44 -6.94 -2.75
CA VAL A 216 12.54 -6.69 -1.31
C VAL A 216 13.88 -6.09 -0.94
N GLU A 217 14.99 -6.61 -1.47
CA GLU A 217 16.33 -6.09 -1.19
C GLU A 217 16.47 -4.63 -1.63
N TRP A 218 16.02 -4.29 -2.83
CA TRP A 218 16.07 -2.92 -3.34
C TRP A 218 15.22 -1.97 -2.50
N LEU A 219 13.98 -2.33 -2.19
CA LEU A 219 13.10 -1.52 -1.35
C LEU A 219 13.67 -1.35 0.07
N ALA A 220 14.12 -2.45 0.69
CA ALA A 220 14.67 -2.42 2.06
C ALA A 220 15.91 -1.54 2.17
N ASN A 221 16.74 -1.48 1.13
CA ASN A 221 17.97 -0.69 1.11
C ASN A 221 17.82 0.71 0.51
N GLY A 222 16.65 1.04 -0.06
CA GLY A 222 16.44 2.32 -0.74
C GLY A 222 17.18 2.45 -2.08
N ASP A 223 17.46 1.33 -2.75
CA ASP A 223 18.30 1.26 -3.95
C ASP A 223 17.51 1.53 -5.23
N ILE A 224 17.17 2.81 -5.43
CA ILE A 224 16.42 3.25 -6.62
C ILE A 224 17.21 3.08 -7.93
N GLU A 225 18.54 3.15 -7.88
CA GLU A 225 19.38 3.00 -9.07
C GLU A 225 19.31 1.56 -9.59
N ALA A 226 19.43 0.56 -8.71
CA ALA A 226 19.26 -0.83 -9.10
C ALA A 226 17.85 -1.11 -9.66
N ILE A 227 16.80 -0.48 -9.10
CA ILE A 227 15.44 -0.58 -9.66
C ILE A 227 15.40 0.00 -11.08
N PHE A 228 15.96 1.18 -11.33
CA PHE A 228 15.95 1.79 -12.66
C PHE A 228 16.74 0.99 -13.70
N GLU A 229 17.80 0.29 -13.28
CA GLU A 229 18.58 -0.57 -14.16
C GLU A 229 17.88 -1.88 -14.51
N ASN A 230 17.10 -2.45 -13.57
CA ASN A 230 16.59 -3.82 -13.69
C ASN A 230 15.07 -3.92 -13.94
N VAL A 231 14.31 -2.85 -13.66
CA VAL A 231 12.85 -2.88 -13.68
C VAL A 231 12.30 -2.00 -14.80
N THR A 232 11.58 -2.63 -15.72
CA THR A 232 10.79 -1.99 -16.77
C THR A 232 9.37 -2.55 -16.76
N LEU A 233 8.45 -1.91 -17.49
CA LEU A 233 7.10 -2.47 -17.65
C LEU A 233 7.13 -3.88 -18.27
N GLU A 234 8.10 -4.14 -19.15
CA GLU A 234 8.26 -5.44 -19.81
C GLU A 234 8.79 -6.51 -18.83
N THR A 235 9.82 -6.20 -18.04
CA THR A 235 10.38 -7.17 -17.09
C THR A 235 9.41 -7.51 -15.97
N MET A 236 8.56 -6.57 -15.55
CA MET A 236 7.47 -6.85 -14.60
C MET A 236 6.45 -7.84 -15.18
N VAL A 237 5.97 -7.63 -16.41
CA VAL A 237 5.03 -8.57 -17.05
C VAL A 237 5.63 -9.98 -17.18
N GLN A 238 6.94 -10.06 -17.47
CA GLN A 238 7.65 -11.34 -17.49
C GLN A 238 7.69 -12.04 -16.14
N SER A 239 7.60 -11.30 -15.02
CA SER A 239 7.55 -11.86 -13.66
C SER A 239 6.11 -12.17 -13.20
N GLY A 240 5.09 -11.88 -14.01
CA GLY A 240 3.67 -12.13 -13.68
C GLY A 240 2.77 -11.04 -14.27
N ASN A 241 1.56 -11.41 -14.70
CA ASN A 241 0.67 -10.49 -15.44
C ASN A 241 0.07 -9.34 -14.60
N ALA A 242 0.28 -9.34 -13.28
CA ALA A 242 -0.16 -8.30 -12.35
C ALA A 242 0.99 -7.72 -11.51
N THR A 243 2.25 -8.05 -11.86
CA THR A 243 3.46 -7.57 -11.17
C THR A 243 3.63 -6.05 -11.21
N GLN A 244 2.94 -5.35 -12.12
CA GLN A 244 2.97 -3.89 -12.21
C GLN A 244 2.49 -3.19 -10.93
N GLY A 245 1.82 -3.90 -10.01
CA GLY A 245 1.59 -3.42 -8.64
C GLY A 245 2.89 -2.99 -7.92
N PHE A 246 4.05 -3.49 -8.34
CA PHE A 246 5.36 -3.07 -7.83
C PHE A 246 5.63 -1.57 -8.05
N LEU A 247 4.98 -0.94 -9.05
CA LEU A 247 5.06 0.50 -9.28
C LEU A 247 4.61 1.32 -8.07
N ASN A 248 3.60 0.87 -7.32
CA ASN A 248 3.18 1.53 -6.09
C ASN A 248 4.22 1.39 -4.98
N MET A 249 4.93 0.27 -4.90
CA MET A 249 6.02 0.10 -3.92
C MET A 249 7.16 1.08 -4.21
N ILE A 250 7.50 1.26 -5.49
CA ILE A 250 8.50 2.24 -5.96
C ILE A 250 8.04 3.68 -5.65
N LEU A 251 6.76 3.97 -5.86
CA LEU A 251 6.17 5.26 -5.49
C LEU A 251 6.31 5.50 -3.98
N MET A 252 6.00 4.52 -3.14
CA MET A 252 6.14 4.67 -1.70
C MET A 252 7.59 4.83 -1.26
N MET A 253 8.54 4.14 -1.90
CA MET A 253 9.97 4.42 -1.70
C MET A 253 10.31 5.87 -2.10
N GLY A 254 9.65 6.43 -3.13
CA GLY A 254 9.76 7.84 -3.51
C GLY A 254 9.25 8.81 -2.46
N VAL A 255 8.17 8.44 -1.76
CA VAL A 255 7.65 9.20 -0.61
C VAL A 255 8.63 9.14 0.56
N ALA A 256 9.24 7.98 0.83
CA ALA A 256 10.24 7.82 1.88
C ALA A 256 11.56 8.55 1.57
N GLY A 257 11.98 8.51 0.30
CA GLY A 257 13.33 8.84 -0.16
C GLY A 257 14.21 7.59 -0.32
N PRO A 258 15.38 7.72 -0.99
CA PRO A 258 16.28 6.60 -1.27
C PRO A 258 17.12 6.26 -0.03
N VAL A 259 16.44 5.80 1.02
CA VAL A 259 17.02 5.47 2.31
C VAL A 259 16.61 4.07 2.74
N LYS A 260 17.44 3.46 3.57
CA LYS A 260 17.15 2.15 4.15
C LYS A 260 15.85 2.18 4.96
N ALA A 261 15.02 1.15 4.81
CA ALA A 261 13.82 0.98 5.61
C ALA A 261 14.16 0.75 7.09
N ASP A 262 13.41 1.41 7.97
CA ASP A 262 13.52 1.26 9.43
C ASP A 262 12.91 -0.05 9.93
N TYR A 263 11.99 -0.60 9.15
CA TYR A 263 11.38 -1.91 9.29
C TYR A 263 11.22 -2.52 7.89
N ALA A 264 11.69 -3.75 7.74
CA ALA A 264 11.46 -4.58 6.55
C ALA A 264 11.22 -6.02 7.04
N ASP A 265 10.12 -6.62 6.61
CA ASP A 265 9.83 -8.03 6.89
C ASP A 265 9.09 -8.67 5.72
N THR A 266 9.21 -9.98 5.57
CA THR A 266 8.56 -10.75 4.52
C THR A 266 7.95 -12.04 5.05
N LEU A 267 7.05 -12.62 4.26
CA LEU A 267 6.52 -13.95 4.47
C LEU A 267 6.25 -14.63 3.13
N ASP A 268 6.88 -15.78 2.90
CA ASP A 268 6.58 -16.62 1.75
C ASP A 268 5.25 -17.35 1.96
N LEU A 269 4.27 -17.03 1.12
CA LEU A 269 3.03 -17.82 0.97
C LEU A 269 3.16 -18.72 -0.26
N TYR A 270 2.19 -19.63 -0.44
CA TYR A 270 2.23 -20.59 -1.55
C TYR A 270 2.22 -19.92 -2.94
N HIS A 271 1.47 -18.84 -3.11
CA HIS A 271 1.23 -18.21 -4.41
C HIS A 271 1.86 -16.82 -4.56
N THR A 272 2.33 -16.23 -3.47
CA THR A 272 2.88 -14.86 -3.42
C THR A 272 3.85 -14.72 -2.25
N MET A 273 4.72 -13.71 -2.30
CA MET A 273 5.45 -13.23 -1.13
C MET A 273 4.73 -12.00 -0.55
N GLU A 274 4.48 -12.01 0.76
CA GLU A 274 4.08 -10.81 1.47
C GLU A 274 5.32 -10.01 1.88
N ALA A 275 5.24 -8.69 1.77
CA ALA A 275 6.34 -7.80 2.13
C ALA A 275 5.81 -6.55 2.84
N TYR A 276 6.54 -6.11 3.86
CA TYR A 276 6.16 -5.01 4.75
C TYR A 276 7.34 -4.07 4.95
N PHE A 277 7.15 -2.78 4.67
CA PHE A 277 8.18 -1.77 4.83
C PHE A 277 7.65 -0.56 5.57
N THR A 278 8.48 0.00 6.46
CA THR A 278 8.25 1.30 7.09
C THR A 278 9.53 2.12 7.05
N TRP A 279 9.38 3.39 6.68
CA TRP A 279 10.40 4.42 6.80
C TRP A 279 9.88 5.53 7.72
N TYR A 280 10.78 6.11 8.51
CA TYR A 280 10.53 7.35 9.26
C TYR A 280 11.38 8.47 8.63
N PRO A 281 10.83 9.24 7.66
CA PRO A 281 11.64 10.11 6.79
C PRO A 281 12.40 11.25 7.49
N ASP A 282 12.02 11.57 8.73
CA ASP A 282 12.70 12.55 9.59
C ASP A 282 13.71 11.91 10.58
N GLY A 283 13.92 10.59 10.49
CA GLY A 283 14.89 9.83 11.30
C GLY A 283 14.48 9.60 12.76
N GLU A 284 13.38 10.19 13.22
CA GLU A 284 12.81 9.95 14.56
C GLU A 284 12.06 8.62 14.57
N LYS A 285 12.80 7.50 14.69
CA LYS A 285 12.19 6.19 14.89
C LYS A 285 11.48 6.17 16.25
N PRO A 286 10.14 6.06 16.29
CA PRO A 286 9.42 6.00 17.54
C PRO A 286 9.74 4.69 18.26
N ALA A 287 9.72 4.71 19.59
CA ALA A 287 9.83 3.49 20.38
C ALA A 287 8.61 2.60 20.07
N LEU A 288 8.87 1.42 19.51
CA LEU A 288 7.81 0.42 19.31
C LEU A 288 7.29 0.01 20.68
N VAL A 289 5.96 0.01 20.83
CA VAL A 289 5.33 -0.48 22.04
C VAL A 289 5.51 -1.99 22.02
N THR A 290 6.45 -2.53 22.79
CA THR A 290 6.45 -3.95 23.10
C THR A 290 5.19 -4.22 23.90
N THR A 291 4.15 -4.72 23.26
CA THR A 291 3.05 -5.37 23.95
C THR A 291 3.65 -6.54 24.72
N ALA A 292 3.80 -6.37 26.03
CA ALA A 292 4.14 -7.46 26.92
C ALA A 292 3.11 -8.56 26.66
N ARG A 293 3.60 -9.75 26.28
CA ARG A 293 2.78 -10.94 26.18
C ARG A 293 2.01 -11.06 27.49
N VAL A 294 0.70 -10.91 27.44
CA VAL A 294 -0.16 -11.40 28.51
C VAL A 294 -0.01 -12.90 28.43
N GLU A 295 0.85 -13.46 29.28
CA GLU A 295 0.83 -14.88 29.58
C GLU A 295 -0.57 -15.18 30.12
N GLU A 296 -1.42 -15.77 29.28
CA GLU A 296 -2.66 -16.40 29.74
C GLU A 296 -2.26 -17.43 30.79
N THR A 297 -2.47 -17.03 32.04
CA THR A 297 -2.40 -17.90 33.19
C THR A 297 -3.78 -18.51 33.38
N VAL A 298 -3.79 -19.84 33.39
CA VAL A 298 -4.86 -20.79 33.75
C VAL A 298 -5.75 -21.27 32.61
#